data_AF-A0A8S8YJS1-F1
#
_entry.id   AF-A0A8S8YJS1-F1
#
_cell.length_a   1.000
_cell.length_b   1.000
_cell.length_c   1.000
_cell.angle_alpha   90.00
_cell.angle_beta   90.00
_cell.angle_gamma   90.00
#
_symmetry.space_group_name_H-M   'P 1'
#
loop_
_entity.id
_entity.type
_entity.pdbx_description
1 polymer ?
#
loop_
_entity_poly.entity_id
_entity_poly.type
_entity_poly.pdbx_seq_one_letter_code
_entity_poly.pdbx_strand_id
1 'polypeptide(L)' 'MDVFWQTGRTGNVTPVSRVAPVVVSGVTVENTTLHNKGEVERLGIMIGER' A
#
# COMPACT_ATOMS: atom_id res chain seq x y z
N MET A 1 1.70 -8.06 -6.99
CA MET A 1 1.28 -7.07 -5.99
C MET A 1 -0.21 -7.24 -5.81
N ASP A 2 -0.68 -7.50 -4.59
CA ASP A 2 -2.10 -7.58 -4.27
C ASP A 2 -2.49 -6.40 -3.36
N VAL A 3 -3.71 -5.90 -3.53
CA VAL A 3 -4.25 -4.78 -2.74
C VAL A 3 -5.42 -5.27 -1.90
N PHE A 4 -5.32 -5.06 -0.59
CA PHE A 4 -6.33 -5.41 0.39
C PHE A 4 -7.00 -4.15 0.92
N TRP A 5 -8.28 -4.24 1.22
CA TRP A 5 -9.04 -3.14 1.80
C TRP A 5 -9.26 -3.40 3.28
N GLN A 6 -8.76 -2.50 4.13
CA GLN A 6 -8.94 -2.58 5.57
C GLN A 6 -9.93 -1.52 6.03
N THR A 7 -10.97 -1.94 6.74
CA THR A 7 -11.95 -1.03 7.34
C THR A 7 -11.57 -0.75 8.80
N GLY A 8 -11.34 0.51 9.13
CA GLY A 8 -11.05 0.97 10.48
C GLY A 8 -12.28 0.99 11.38
N ARG A 9 -12.06 1.10 12.69
CA ARG A 9 -13.13 1.10 13.72
C ARG A 9 -14.19 2.19 13.54
N THR A 10 -13.85 3.28 12.83
CA THR A 10 -14.75 4.40 12.53
C THR A 10 -15.33 4.35 11.10
N GLY A 11 -15.13 3.26 10.37
CA GLY A 11 -15.64 3.08 9.00
C GLY A 11 -14.71 3.58 7.89
N ASN A 12 -13.55 4.14 8.23
CA ASN A 12 -12.56 4.55 7.23
C ASN A 12 -12.00 3.34 6.48
N VAL A 13 -12.04 3.37 5.15
CA VAL A 13 -11.52 2.31 4.29
C VAL A 13 -10.14 2.70 3.78
N THR A 14 -9.13 1.93 4.18
CA THR A 14 -7.73 2.15 3.81
C THR A 14 -7.23 1.06 2.88
N PRO A 15 -6.70 1.39 1.69
CA PRO A 15 -6.01 0.42 0.84
C PRO A 15 -4.62 0.10 1.41
N VAL A 16 -4.34 -1.19 1.57
CA VAL A 16 -3.04 -1.72 1.99
C VAL A 16 -2.50 -2.57 0.85
N SER A 17 -1.30 -2.28 0.36
CA SER A 17 -0.65 -3.10 -0.66
C SER A 17 0.36 -4.04 -0.01
N ARG A 18 0.36 -5.29 -0.48
CA ARG A 18 1.40 -6.26 -0.13
C ARG A 18 2.46 -6.25 -1.23
N VAL A 19 3.69 -5.99 -0.83
CA VAL A 19 4.85 -5.90 -1.71
C VAL A 19 5.78 -7.08 -1.46
N ALA A 20 6.61 -7.43 -2.45
CA ALA A 20 7.70 -8.37 -2.19
C ALA A 20 8.61 -7.79 -1.08
N PRO A 21 9.28 -8.60 -0.26
CA PRO A 21 10.13 -8.10 0.82
C PRO A 21 11.21 -7.16 0.27
N VAL A 22 11.22 -5.90 0.72
CA VAL A 22 12.23 -4.89 0.36
C VAL A 22 12.91 -4.36 1.63
N VAL A 23 14.23 -4.20 1.58
CA VAL A 23 15.00 -3.61 2.68
C VAL A 23 14.99 -2.08 2.56
N VAL A 24 14.46 -1.41 3.58
CA VAL A 24 14.46 0.06 3.70
C VAL A 24 15.13 0.41 5.03
N SER A 25 16.25 1.14 4.97
CA SER A 25 17.00 1.59 6.16
C SER A 25 17.34 0.48 7.17
N GLY A 26 17.63 -0.73 6.67
CA GLY A 26 18.01 -1.89 7.49
C GLY A 26 16.84 -2.71 8.05
N VAL A 27 15.59 -2.35 7.72
CA VAL A 27 14.39 -3.12 8.09
C VAL A 27 13.74 -3.70 6.84
N THR A 28 13.28 -4.94 6.92
CA THR A 28 12.51 -5.59 5.85
C THR A 28 11.05 -5.17 5.92
N VAL A 29 10.53 -4.62 4.83
CA VAL A 29 9.14 -4.18 4.68
C VAL A 29 8.42 -5.06 3.67
N GLU A 30 7.26 -5.58 4.05
CA GLU A 30 6.41 -6.44 3.20
C GLU A 30 5.00 -5.85 2.96
N ASN A 31 4.62 -4.85 3.75
CA ASN A 31 3.34 -4.16 3.62
C ASN A 31 3.57 -2.66 3.55
N THR A 32 2.94 -2.00 2.59
CA THR A 32 2.94 -0.54 2.50
C THR A 32 1.51 -0.03 2.43
N THR A 33 1.24 1.06 3.15
CA THR A 33 -0.03 1.76 3.01
C THR A 33 0.01 2.60 1.75
N LEU A 34 -1.05 2.53 0.94
CA LEU A 34 -1.19 3.43 -0.20
C LEU A 34 -1.77 4.79 0.21
N HIS A 35 -1.88 5.04 1.53
CA HIS A 35 -2.40 6.23 2.20
C HIS A 35 -3.86 6.56 1.86
N ASN A 36 -4.19 6.85 0.60
CA ASN A 36 -5.54 7.08 0.10
C ASN A 36 -5.56 6.98 -1.43
N LYS A 37 -6.77 6.87 -2.02
CA LYS A 37 -6.94 6.74 -3.48
C LYS A 37 -6.31 7.89 -4.28
N GLY A 38 -6.39 9.13 -3.76
CA GLY A 38 -5.85 10.30 -4.45
C GLY A 38 -4.33 10.28 -4.59
N GLU A 39 -3.62 9.74 -3.60
CA GLU A 39 -2.16 9.62 -3.65
C GLU A 39 -1.70 8.53 -4.64
N VAL A 40 -2.46 7.44 -4.77
CA VAL A 40 -2.22 6.41 -5.80
C VAL A 40 -2.36 7.00 -7.20
N GLU A 41 -3.41 7.79 -7.43
CA GLU A 41 -3.64 8.47 -8.72
C GLU A 41 -2.55 9.52 -9.01
N ARG A 42 -2.11 10.28 -7.99
CA ARG A 42 -1.04 11.28 -8.13
C ARG A 42 0.31 10.66 -8.49
N LEU A 43 0.63 9.52 -7.87
CA LEU A 43 1.89 8.82 -8.09
C LEU A 43 1.85 7.88 -9.33
N GLY A 44 0.67 7.67 -9.90
CA GLY A 44 0.49 6.82 -11.09
C GLY A 44 0.75 5.33 -10.82
N ILE A 45 0.73 4.91 -9.56
CA ILE A 45 1.15 3.57 -9.15
C ILE A 45 0.14 2.54 -9.68
N MET A 46 0.62 1.65 -10.54
CA MET A 46 -0.17 0.53 -11.05
C MET A 46 0.20 -0.81 -10.42
N ILE A 47 -0.77 -1.70 -10.32
CA ILE A 47 -0.53 -3.08 -9.88
C ILE A 47 0.43 -3.74 -10.87
N GLY A 48 1.62 -4.11 -10.39
CA GLY A 48 2.66 -4.76 -11.20
C GLY A 48 3.83 -3.86 -11.58
N GLU A 49 3.81 -2.58 -11.21
CA GLU A 49 5.03 -1.76 -11.22
C GLU A 49 6.01 -2.24 -10.14
N ARG A 50 7.30 -2.09 -10.44
CA ARG A 50 8.41 -2.65 -9.66
C ARG A 50 8.95 -1.66 -8.64
#